data_AF-A0A535YD17-F1
#
_entry.id   AF-A0A535YD17-F1
#
_cell.length_a   1.000
_cell.length_b   1.000
_cell.length_c   1.000
_cell.angle_alpha   90.00
_cell.angle_beta   90.00
_cell.angle_gamma   90.00
#
_symmetry.space_group_name_H-M   'P 1'
#
loop_
_entity.id
_entity.type
_entity.pdbx_description
1 polymer ?
#
loop_
_entity_poly.entity_id
_entity_poly.type
_entity_poly.pdbx_seq_one_letter_code
_entity_poly.pdbx_strand_id
1 'polypeptide(L)'
;MKFFDVAVGVFALIGSSPQVSRTVDGGKSWTALAPPAVEGTVASWSFVDSEHGWMLVSAKSPITNPPTYLYRTKDGGLSWQKLALPTSPDQ
;
A
#
# COMPACT_ATOMS: atom_id res chain seq x y z
N MET A 1 -8.40 8.74 -0.11
CA MET A 1 -8.77 8.21 -1.45
C MET A 1 -8.09 9.06 -2.50
N LYS A 2 -7.84 8.51 -3.68
CA LYS A 2 -7.26 9.23 -4.82
C LYS A 2 -7.93 8.75 -6.11
N PHE A 3 -8.25 9.68 -7.00
CA PHE A 3 -8.68 9.41 -8.37
C PHE A 3 -7.55 9.75 -9.34
N PHE A 4 -7.44 8.97 -10.42
CA PHE A 4 -6.46 9.17 -11.48
C PHE A 4 -7.11 9.74 -12.75
N ASP A 5 -8.41 9.46 -12.92
CA ASP A 5 -9.30 10.05 -13.91
C ASP A 5 -10.74 10.08 -13.35
N VAL A 6 -11.73 10.38 -14.19
CA VAL A 6 -13.15 10.48 -13.80
C VAL A 6 -13.78 9.15 -13.38
N ALA A 7 -13.20 8.02 -13.77
CA ALA A 7 -13.72 6.68 -13.54
C ALA A 7 -12.86 5.89 -12.54
N VAL A 8 -11.54 6.00 -12.60
CA VAL A 8 -10.60 5.15 -11.87
C VAL A 8 -10.10 5.82 -10.60
N GLY A 9 -10.26 5.11 -9.47
CA GLY A 9 -9.78 5.58 -8.17
C GLY A 9 -9.41 4.44 -7.23
N VAL A 10 -8.60 4.78 -6.22
CA VAL A 10 -8.14 3.89 -5.16
C VAL A 10 -8.41 4.52 -3.79
N PHE A 11 -8.87 3.69 -2.88
CA PHE A 11 -9.01 4.01 -1.46
C PHE A 11 -8.34 2.90 -0.65
N ALA A 12 -7.67 3.26 0.44
CA ALA A 12 -7.14 2.28 1.35
C ALA A 12 -7.34 2.68 2.81
N LEU A 13 -7.74 1.70 3.61
CA LEU A 13 -7.73 1.74 5.07
C LEU A 13 -6.36 1.30 5.57
N ILE A 14 -5.83 2.04 6.53
CA ILE A 14 -4.54 1.78 7.18
C ILE A 14 -4.75 1.10 8.55
N GLY A 15 -3.66 0.66 9.17
CA GLY A 15 -3.68 -0.03 10.46
C GLY A 15 -3.21 -1.48 10.38
N SER A 16 -3.55 -2.27 11.40
CA SER A 16 -3.17 -3.69 11.54
C SER A 16 -3.99 -4.63 10.65
N SER A 17 -5.08 -4.13 10.07
CA SER A 17 -5.94 -4.85 9.14
C SER A 17 -6.22 -3.95 7.93
N PRO A 18 -5.18 -3.67 7.13
CA PRO A 18 -5.31 -2.77 6.00
C PRO A 18 -6.21 -3.38 4.93
N GLN A 19 -6.92 -2.52 4.20
CA GLN A 19 -7.74 -2.91 3.07
C GLN A 19 -7.52 -1.91 1.94
N VAL A 20 -7.39 -2.40 0.71
CA VAL A 20 -7.36 -1.57 -0.50
C VAL A 20 -8.62 -1.85 -1.29
N SER A 21 -9.26 -0.80 -1.78
CA SER A 21 -10.45 -0.86 -2.62
C SER A 21 -10.23 -0.02 -3.87
N ARG A 22 -10.73 -0.50 -5.00
CA ARG A 22 -10.62 0.17 -6.29
C ARG A 22 -12.00 0.41 -6.90
N THR A 23 -12.12 1.51 -7.64
CA THR A 23 -13.29 1.82 -8.46
C THR A 23 -12.85 2.00 -9.91
N VAL A 24 -13.77 1.70 -10.83
CA VAL A 24 -13.65 1.92 -12.28
C VAL A 24 -14.88 2.62 -12.85
N ASP A 25 -15.77 3.12 -11.99
CA ASP A 25 -17.05 3.75 -12.35
C ASP A 25 -17.27 5.11 -11.69
N GLY A 26 -16.19 5.78 -11.29
CA GLY A 26 -16.21 7.11 -10.70
C GLY A 26 -16.59 7.09 -9.21
N GLY A 27 -16.38 5.97 -8.53
CA GLY A 27 -16.70 5.78 -7.12
C GLY A 27 -18.17 5.45 -6.85
N LYS A 28 -18.94 5.07 -7.88
CA LYS A 28 -20.32 4.57 -7.70
C LYS A 28 -20.31 3.20 -7.03
N SER A 29 -19.33 2.36 -7.38
CA SER A 29 -19.04 1.10 -6.71
C SER A 29 -17.54 0.96 -6.44
N TRP A 30 -17.23 0.22 -5.37
CA TRP A 30 -15.86 -0.07 -4.94
C TRP A 30 -15.70 -1.57 -4.75
N THR A 31 -14.69 -2.13 -5.37
CA THR A 31 -14.30 -3.53 -5.20
C THR A 31 -13.14 -3.60 -4.23
N ALA A 32 -13.34 -4.28 -3.10
CA ALA A 32 -12.25 -4.59 -2.18
C ALA A 32 -11.30 -5.60 -2.83
N LEU A 33 -10.01 -5.28 -2.81
CA LEU A 33 -8.94 -6.19 -3.23
C LEU A 33 -8.61 -7.17 -2.11
N ALA A 34 -7.81 -8.19 -2.43
CA ALA A 34 -7.24 -9.05 -1.42
C ALA A 34 -6.47 -8.22 -0.38
N PRO A 35 -6.55 -8.57 0.92
CA PRO A 35 -5.80 -7.88 1.95
C PRO A 35 -4.30 -7.85 1.60
N PRO A 36 -3.62 -6.69 1.70
CA PRO A 36 -2.19 -6.61 1.45
C PRO A 36 -1.42 -7.59 2.34
N ALA A 37 -0.61 -8.45 1.74
CA ALA A 37 0.26 -9.39 2.45
C ALA A 37 1.48 -8.65 3.05
N VAL A 38 1.23 -7.83 4.06
CA VAL A 38 2.24 -7.00 4.73
C VAL A 38 2.51 -7.47 6.16
N GLU A 39 3.75 -7.36 6.60
CA GLU A 39 4.19 -7.87 7.91
C GLU A 39 4.18 -6.77 8.98
N GLY A 40 3.02 -6.19 9.25
CA GLY A 40 2.92 -5.14 10.25
C GLY A 40 1.69 -4.26 10.14
N THR A 41 1.82 -3.03 10.66
CA THR A 41 0.77 -2.02 10.61
C THR A 41 1.07 -1.06 9.49
N VAL A 42 0.15 -0.92 8.54
CA VAL A 42 0.26 0.10 7.49
C VAL A 42 0.09 1.47 8.15
N ALA A 43 1.08 2.33 8.03
CA ALA A 43 1.07 3.68 8.58
C ALA A 43 0.63 4.71 7.54
N SER A 44 0.96 4.48 6.27
CA SER A 44 0.61 5.38 5.17
C SER A 44 0.63 4.64 3.84
N TRP A 45 -0.06 5.19 2.85
CA TRP A 45 -0.08 4.70 1.48
C TRP A 45 -0.08 5.85 0.49
N SER A 46 0.46 5.62 -0.70
CA SER A 46 0.40 6.56 -1.81
C SER A 46 0.41 5.82 -3.14
N PHE A 47 -0.37 6.29 -4.11
CA PHE A 47 -0.35 5.81 -5.48
C PHE A 47 0.02 6.96 -6.40
N VAL A 48 0.92 6.75 -7.35
CA VAL A 48 1.28 7.77 -8.35
C VAL A 48 0.32 7.73 -9.52
N ASP A 49 -0.06 6.53 -9.95
CA ASP A 49 -1.06 6.21 -10.97
C ASP A 49 -1.94 5.03 -10.50
N SER A 50 -2.82 4.54 -11.37
CA SER A 50 -3.77 3.47 -11.05
C SER A 50 -3.14 2.10 -10.80
N GLU A 51 -1.88 1.90 -11.16
CA GLU A 51 -1.16 0.62 -11.08
C GLU A 51 -0.01 0.65 -10.06
N HIS A 52 0.66 1.79 -9.93
CA HIS A 52 1.86 1.95 -9.12
C HIS A 52 1.58 2.66 -7.80
N GLY A 53 1.88 1.96 -6.70
CA GLY A 53 1.69 2.48 -5.35
C GLY A 53 2.66 1.93 -4.33
N TRP A 54 2.70 2.57 -3.17
CA TRP A 54 3.57 2.26 -2.06
C TRP A 54 2.82 2.29 -0.74
N MET A 55 3.28 1.47 0.20
CA MET A 55 2.84 1.45 1.59
C MET A 55 4.04 1.51 2.52
N LEU A 56 3.93 2.34 3.56
CA LEU A 56 4.84 2.31 4.69
C LEU A 56 4.25 1.40 5.76
N VAL A 57 5.01 0.39 6.16
CA VAL A 57 4.57 -0.65 7.09
C VAL A 57 5.52 -0.68 8.28
N SER A 58 5.01 -0.32 9.45
CA SER A 58 5.74 -0.47 10.70
C SER A 58 5.68 -1.93 11.13
N ALA A 59 6.85 -2.55 11.32
CA ALA A 59 6.95 -3.95 11.70
C ALA A 59 6.21 -4.21 13.02
N LYS A 60 5.57 -5.37 13.11
CA LYS A 60 5.00 -5.82 14.39
C LYS A 60 6.15 -6.27 15.30
N SER A 61 6.56 -5.42 16.24
CA SER A 61 7.66 -5.70 17.17
C SER A 61 7.38 -5.12 18.55
N PRO A 62 7.82 -5.77 19.64
CA PRO A 62 7.69 -5.25 21.00
C PRO A 62 8.66 -4.10 21.32
N ILE A 63 9.59 -3.77 20.41
CA ILE A 63 10.58 -2.70 20.62
C ILE A 63 9.96 -1.31 20.44
N THR A 64 10.50 -0.32 21.15
CA THR A 64 10.22 1.10 20.89
C THR A 64 10.80 1.48 19.52
N ASN A 65 9.96 2.06 18.65
CA ASN A 65 10.28 2.37 17.24
C ASN A 65 10.65 1.15 16.39
N PRO A 66 9.68 0.29 16.03
CA PRO A 66 9.91 -0.83 15.12
C PRO A 66 10.44 -0.35 13.76
N PRO A 67 11.23 -1.18 13.05
CA PRO A 67 11.66 -0.84 11.70
C PRO A 67 10.45 -0.63 10.78
N THR A 68 10.55 0.37 9.90
CA THR A 68 9.55 0.62 8.86
C THR A 68 10.04 0.05 7.54
N TYR A 69 9.18 -0.73 6.89
CA TYR A 69 9.43 -1.29 5.57
C TYR A 69 8.61 -0.57 4.52
N LEU A 70 9.20 -0.44 3.32
CA LEU A 70 8.50 0.06 2.16
C LEU A 70 8.00 -1.12 1.32
N TYR A 71 6.70 -1.17 1.07
CA TYR A 71 6.09 -2.10 0.13
C TYR A 71 5.71 -1.34 -1.14
N ARG A 72 5.77 -2.03 -2.29
CA ARG A 72 5.37 -1.50 -3.59
C ARG A 72 4.41 -2.45 -4.28
N THR A 73 3.41 -1.88 -4.93
CA THR A 73 2.58 -2.55 -5.95
C THR A 73 2.88 -1.98 -7.33
N LYS A 74 2.71 -2.82 -8.37
CA LYS A 74 2.75 -2.44 -9.79
C LYS A 74 1.49 -2.87 -10.54
N ASP A 75 0.49 -3.34 -9.81
CA ASP A 75 -0.74 -3.95 -10.36
C ASP A 75 -1.99 -3.40 -9.67
N GLY A 76 -1.91 -2.16 -9.19
CA GLY A 76 -3.05 -1.44 -8.62
C GLY A 76 -3.43 -1.91 -7.22
N GLY A 77 -2.51 -2.54 -6.51
CA GLY A 77 -2.71 -3.05 -5.15
C GLY A 77 -3.17 -4.50 -5.08
N LEU A 78 -3.16 -5.24 -6.20
CA LEU A 78 -3.48 -6.67 -6.22
C LEU A 78 -2.38 -7.50 -5.55
N SER A 79 -1.12 -7.10 -5.73
CA SER A 79 0.04 -7.67 -5.03
C SER A 79 0.96 -6.59 -4.48
N TRP A 80 1.59 -6.89 -3.35
CA TRP A 80 2.50 -5.98 -2.65
C TRP A 80 3.83 -6.69 -2.40
N GLN A 81 4.91 -6.09 -2.88
CA GLN A 81 6.27 -6.59 -2.72
C GLN A 81 7.02 -5.75 -1.70
N LYS A 82 7.59 -6.39 -0.67
CA LYS A 82 8.51 -5.76 0.28
C LYS A 82 9.78 -5.35 -0.47
N LEU A 83 10.14 -4.08 -0.41
CA LEU A 83 11.39 -3.57 -0.96
C LEU A 83 12.49 -3.70 0.10
N ALA A 84 13.66 -4.18 -0.32
CA ALA A 84 14.85 -4.05 0.50
C ALA A 84 15.17 -2.57 0.69
N LEU A 85 15.63 -2.20 1.89
CA LEU A 85 16.27 -0.90 2.05
C LEU A 85 17.45 -0.85 1.08
N PRO A 86 17.75 0.32 0.47
CA PRO A 86 18.98 0.45 -0.30
C PRO A 86 20.13 0.05 0.62
N THR A 87 20.73 -1.10 0.34
CA THR A 87 22.00 -1.48 0.93
C THR A 87 22.99 -0.44 0.41
N SER A 88 23.73 0.22 1.30
CA SER A 88 24.84 1.06 0.87
C SER A 88 25.72 0.22 -0.07
N PRO A 89 26.00 0.67 -1.30
CA PRO A 89 27.03 0.05 -2.09
C PRO A 89 28.35 0.32 -1.33
N ASP A 90 28.91 -0.75 -0.77
CA ASP A 90 30.21 -0.84 -0.10
C ASP A 90 30.43 -0.01 1.19
N GLN A 91 30.71 -0.74 2.28
CA GLN A 91 31.54 -0.26 3.41
C GLN A 91 32.89 -0.96 3.30
#